data_AF-A0A822HIW9-F1
#
_entry.id   AF-A0A822HIW9-F1
#
_cell.length_a   1.000
_cell.length_b   1.000
_cell.length_c   1.000
_cell.angle_alpha   90.00
_cell.angle_beta   90.00
_cell.angle_gamma   90.00
#
_symmetry.space_group_name_H-M   'P 1'
#
loop_
_entity.id
_entity.type
_entity.pdbx_description
1 polymer ?
#
loop_
_entity_poly.entity_id
_entity_poly.type
_entity_poly.pdbx_seq_one_letter_code
_entity_poly.pdbx_strand_id
1 'polypeptide(L)'
;MSTTQDQEYDQVTLLTGRDDIYSGITVDSKLLAKTSALFERQLEQSLVAWRQAKRRGIWLSIPHDRTELIPIAQKLGFILHHA
;
A
#
# COMPACT_ATOMS: atom_id res chain seq x y z
N MET A 1 34.48 9.57 22.44
CA MET A 1 34.48 8.24 21.82
C MET A 1 33.02 7.81 21.80
N SER A 2 32.22 8.26 20.82
CA SER A 2 31.96 7.54 19.54
C SER A 2 31.55 6.10 19.84
N THR A 3 30.33 5.64 19.61
CA THR A 3 29.62 5.73 18.33
C THR A 3 28.11 5.57 18.56
N THR A 4 27.34 6.53 18.06
CA THR A 4 25.90 6.44 17.81
C THR A 4 25.63 5.22 16.95
N GLN A 5 24.90 4.24 17.48
CA GLN A 5 24.42 3.12 16.67
C GLN A 5 23.14 3.60 15.97
N ASP A 6 23.32 4.03 14.72
CA ASP A 6 22.29 4.40 13.76
C ASP A 6 21.13 3.40 13.81
N GLN A 7 20.00 3.85 14.36
CA GLN A 7 18.74 3.20 14.10
C GLN A 7 18.31 3.59 12.69
N GLU A 8 18.60 2.72 11.72
CA GLU A 8 18.01 2.80 10.39
C GLU A 8 16.53 2.45 10.54
N TYR A 9 15.72 3.46 10.88
CA TYR A 9 14.27 3.36 10.81
C TYR A 9 13.91 3.16 9.33
N ASP A 10 13.56 1.93 8.96
CA ASP A 10 12.83 1.65 7.72
C ASP A 10 11.49 2.39 7.83
N GLN A 11 11.47 3.66 7.44
CA GLN A 11 10.27 4.49 7.37
C GLN A 11 9.42 3.92 6.23
N VAL A 12 8.70 2.84 6.53
CA VAL A 12 7.75 2.25 5.58
C VAL A 12 6.72 3.33 5.27
N THR A 13 6.87 3.92 4.09
CA THR A 13 6.03 5.03 3.64
C THR A 13 4.70 4.46 3.15
N LEU A 14 3.60 5.11 3.52
CA LEU A 14 2.28 4.69 3.06
C LEU A 14 2.17 4.75 1.53
N LEU A 15 1.32 3.90 0.96
CA LEU A 15 0.98 3.94 -0.46
C LEU A 15 0.38 5.30 -0.81
N THR A 16 0.86 5.88 -1.91
CA THR A 16 0.31 7.12 -2.44
C THR A 16 -0.97 6.82 -3.22
N GLY A 17 -2.01 7.60 -2.99
CA GLY A 17 -3.28 7.46 -3.69
C GLY A 17 -4.06 8.77 -3.71
N ARG A 18 -5.12 8.78 -4.51
CA ARG A 18 -6.01 9.93 -4.67
C ARG A 18 -7.37 9.65 -4.03
N ASP A 19 -7.85 10.60 -3.25
CA ASP A 19 -9.20 10.58 -2.70
C ASP A 19 -10.27 10.66 -3.79
N ASP A 20 -11.35 9.90 -3.61
CA ASP A 20 -12.59 10.06 -4.37
C ASP A 20 -13.71 10.72 -3.53
N ILE A 21 -14.79 11.14 -4.21
CA ILE A 21 -15.92 11.86 -3.61
C ILE A 21 -16.71 11.04 -2.57
N TYR A 22 -16.51 9.72 -2.52
CA TYR A 22 -17.16 8.80 -1.59
C TYR A 22 -16.25 8.41 -0.42
N SER A 23 -15.19 9.18 -0.16
CA SER A 23 -14.19 8.90 0.88
C SER A 23 -13.43 7.59 0.66
N GLY A 24 -13.32 7.14 -0.58
CA GLY A 24 -12.37 6.09 -0.95
C GLY A 24 -11.02 6.65 -1.39
N ILE A 25 -10.08 5.75 -1.63
CA ILE A 25 -8.73 6.04 -2.10
C ILE A 25 -8.42 5.13 -3.28
N THR A 26 -7.98 5.72 -4.38
CA THR A 26 -7.39 4.99 -5.51
C THR A 26 -5.87 5.08 -5.44
N VAL A 27 -5.21 3.95 -5.21
CA VAL A 27 -3.75 3.85 -5.14
C VAL A 27 -3.12 4.11 -6.51
N ASP A 28 -2.05 4.90 -6.55
CA ASP A 28 -1.30 5.16 -7.77
C ASP A 28 -0.45 3.94 -8.14
N SER A 29 -0.83 3.26 -9.22
CA SER A 29 -0.17 2.05 -9.72
C SER A 29 1.26 2.28 -10.19
N LYS A 30 1.64 3.53 -10.52
CA LYS A 30 2.98 3.90 -10.95
C LYS A 30 3.95 4.07 -9.78
N LEU A 31 3.40 4.25 -8.57
CA LEU A 31 4.16 4.49 -7.34
C LEU A 31 4.21 3.26 -6.43
N LEU A 32 3.81 2.09 -6.93
CA LEU A 32 3.92 0.85 -6.18
C LEU A 32 5.38 0.52 -5.87
N ALA A 33 5.59 -0.10 -4.70
CA ALA A 33 6.91 -0.49 -4.26
C ALA A 33 7.64 -1.37 -5.28
N LYS A 34 8.98 -1.25 -5.30
CA LYS A 34 9.82 -1.98 -6.25
C LYS A 34 9.77 -3.49 -6.03
N THR A 35 9.61 -3.93 -4.79
CA THR A 35 9.59 -5.35 -4.40
C THR A 35 8.26 -5.70 -3.76
N SER A 36 7.85 -6.97 -3.92
CA SER A 36 6.64 -7.53 -3.34
C SER A 36 6.61 -7.46 -1.81
N ALA A 37 7.74 -7.74 -1.16
CA ALA A 37 7.87 -7.66 0.31
C ALA A 37 7.76 -6.22 0.85
N LEU A 38 8.25 -5.22 0.10
CA LEU A 38 8.05 -3.83 0.49
C LEU A 38 6.59 -3.40 0.24
N PHE A 39 6.01 -3.83 -0.87
CA PHE A 39 4.59 -3.59 -1.17
C PHE A 39 3.67 -4.15 -0.08
N GLU A 40 3.89 -5.38 0.38
CA GLU A 40 3.11 -6.00 1.45
C GLU A 40 3.13 -5.15 2.72
N ARG A 41 4.33 -4.78 3.21
CA ARG A 41 4.49 -3.95 4.40
C ARG A 41 3.85 -2.57 4.25
N GLN A 42 4.02 -1.93 3.10
CA GLN A 42 3.38 -0.64 2.82
C GLN A 42 1.86 -0.74 2.79
N LEU A 43 1.31 -1.78 2.15
CA LEU A 43 -0.12 -1.98 2.05
C LEU A 43 -0.74 -2.24 3.44
N GLU A 44 -0.13 -3.11 4.27
CA GLU A 44 -0.58 -3.36 5.64
C GLU A 44 -0.67 -2.07 6.46
N GLN A 45 0.38 -1.25 6.46
CA GLN A 45 0.39 0.02 7.19
C GLN A 45 -0.60 1.04 6.62
N SER A 46 -0.73 1.09 5.29
CA SER A 46 -1.69 1.99 4.63
C SER A 46 -3.12 1.64 5.00
N LEU A 47 -3.46 0.36 5.05
CA LEU A 47 -4.79 -0.10 5.45
C LEU A 47 -5.10 0.30 6.91
N VAL A 48 -4.14 0.19 7.82
CA VAL A 48 -4.31 0.65 9.22
C VAL A 48 -4.57 2.16 9.27
N ALA A 49 -3.73 2.96 8.59
CA ALA A 49 -3.87 4.40 8.56
C ALA A 49 -5.20 4.85 7.92
N TRP A 50 -5.58 4.25 6.80
CA TRP A 50 -6.83 4.58 6.11
C TRP A 50 -8.07 4.15 6.90
N ARG A 51 -8.00 3.05 7.65
CA ARG A 51 -9.06 2.65 8.57
C ARG A 51 -9.25 3.66 9.70
N GLN A 52 -8.16 4.17 10.28
CA GLN A 52 -8.21 5.24 11.29
C GLN A 52 -8.77 6.54 10.70
N ALA A 53 -8.41 6.86 9.46
CA ALA A 53 -8.95 7.98 8.70
C ALA A 53 -10.38 7.76 8.16
N LYS A 54 -11.04 6.65 8.52
CA LYS A 54 -12.42 6.31 8.14
C LYS A 54 -12.66 6.28 6.61
N ARG A 55 -11.66 5.83 5.85
CA ARG A 55 -11.80 5.60 4.40
C ARG A 55 -12.72 4.42 4.13
N ARG A 56 -13.56 4.55 3.10
CA ARG A 56 -14.67 3.61 2.84
C ARG A 56 -14.36 2.53 1.81
N GLY A 57 -13.55 2.84 0.81
CA GLY A 57 -13.16 1.92 -0.24
C GLY A 57 -11.74 2.19 -0.68
N ILE A 58 -10.95 1.13 -0.90
CA ILE A 58 -9.59 1.24 -1.39
C ILE A 58 -9.53 0.53 -2.74
N TRP A 59 -9.15 1.26 -3.78
CA TRP A 59 -8.99 0.75 -5.13
C TRP A 59 -7.51 0.59 -5.43
N LEU A 60 -7.13 -0.61 -5.82
CA LEU A 60 -5.77 -0.97 -6.15
C LEU A 60 -5.73 -1.46 -7.60
N SER A 61 -5.11 -0.68 -8.47
CA SER A 61 -4.85 -1.08 -9.85
C SER A 61 -3.45 -1.66 -9.94
N ILE A 62 -3.34 -2.93 -10.35
CA ILE A 62 -2.06 -3.62 -10.51
C ILE A 62 -1.68 -3.61 -12.00
N PRO A 63 -0.50 -3.08 -12.38
CA PRO A 63 0.01 -3.18 -13.74
C PRO A 63 0.17 -4.64 -14.18
N HIS A 64 0.04 -4.90 -15.49
CA HIS A 64 0.16 -6.26 -16.05
C HIS A 64 1.51 -6.92 -15.69
N ASP A 65 2.58 -6.14 -15.66
CA ASP A 65 3.93 -6.62 -15.36
C ASP A 65 4.18 -6.87 -13.86
N ARG A 66 3.16 -6.69 -13.02
CA ARG A 66 3.22 -6.73 -11.55
C ARG A 66 2.22 -7.71 -10.94
N THR A 67 1.81 -8.74 -11.68
CA THR A 67 0.79 -9.70 -11.21
C THR A 67 1.18 -10.43 -9.93
N GLU A 68 2.47 -10.47 -9.57
CA GLU A 68 2.97 -11.02 -8.31
C GLU A 68 2.40 -10.31 -7.07
N LEU A 69 1.87 -9.09 -7.20
CA LEU A 69 1.27 -8.32 -6.11
C LEU A 69 -0.19 -8.71 -5.82
N ILE A 70 -0.85 -9.37 -6.78
CA ILE A 70 -2.26 -9.79 -6.67
C ILE A 70 -2.49 -10.75 -5.48
N PRO A 71 -1.74 -11.84 -5.29
CA PRO A 71 -1.94 -12.73 -4.14
C PRO A 71 -1.70 -12.02 -2.79
N ILE A 72 -0.80 -11.04 -2.75
CA ILE A 72 -0.53 -10.24 -1.54
C ILE A 72 -1.75 -9.36 -1.21
N ALA A 73 -2.31 -8.66 -2.20
CA ALA A 73 -3.51 -7.87 -2.01
C ALA A 73 -4.69 -8.73 -1.55
N GLN A 74 -4.88 -9.92 -2.13
CA GLN A 74 -5.93 -10.86 -1.72
C GLN A 74 -5.75 -11.35 -0.29
N LYS A 75 -4.52 -11.67 0.13
CA LYS A 75 -4.20 -12.03 1.52
C LYS A 75 -4.61 -10.93 2.50
N LEU A 76 -4.53 -9.67 2.09
CA LEU A 76 -4.92 -8.49 2.87
C LEU A 76 -6.40 -8.08 2.68
N GLY A 77 -7.21 -8.94 2.05
CA GLY A 77 -8.66 -8.79 1.97
C GLY A 77 -9.19 -8.07 0.74
N PHE A 78 -8.34 -7.76 -0.25
CA PHE A 78 -8.83 -7.26 -1.53
C PHE A 78 -9.51 -8.38 -2.31
N ILE A 79 -10.60 -8.04 -2.99
CA ILE A 79 -11.25 -8.89 -3.97
C ILE A 79 -10.97 -8.36 -5.38
N LEU A 80 -10.83 -9.25 -6.35
CA LEU A 80 -10.69 -8.85 -7.74
C LEU A 80 -12.02 -8.26 -8.22
N HIS A 81 -11.96 -7.02 -8.69
CA HIS A 81 -13.07 -6.35 -9.32
C HIS A 81 -12.76 -6.20 -10.81
N HIS A 82 -13.56 -6.84 -11.64
CA HIS A 82 -13.58 -6.57 -13.08
C HIS A 82 -14.68 -5.53 -13.31
N ALA A 83 -14.31 -4.34 -13.78
CA ALA A 83 -15.24 -3.29 -14.20
C ALA A 83 -15.10 -3.07 -15.71
#